data_AF-A0A8J3V0A5-F1
#
_entry.id   AF-A0A8J3V0A5-F1
#
_cell.length_a   1.000
_cell.length_b   1.000
_cell.length_c   1.000
_cell.angle_alpha   90.00
_cell.angle_beta   90.00
_cell.angle_gamma   90.00
#
_symmetry.space_group_name_H-M   'P 1'
#
loop_
_entity.id
_entity.type
_entity.pdbx_description
1 polymer ?
#
loop_
_entity_poly.entity_id
_entity_poly.type
_entity_poly.pdbx_seq_one_letter_code
_entity_poly.pdbx_strand_id
1 'polypeptide(L)'
;MVVGVVDRGEQVGQRSPVTGLARGDELRGERIASWRHSWTEPAALVGVDGAPLELTDLAEMAVDPATLDQARAELARSGVDVTAGRHVQQRATADHAEIYAGIVNLMVAKRRTDLLVLSNGLLLVPGVPRLKMRTSLRRMAQRIESGDAQALATTDGNRFIPYEEIVAAERLRRFPVKYGLTLHSGEKVELRRGGESEDVADGQQVLERALQSVTRD
;
A
#
# COMPACT_ATOMS: atom_id res chain seq x y z
N MET A 1 72.38 12.50 -43.87
CA MET A 1 72.15 11.16 -43.27
C MET A 1 70.70 11.15 -42.79
N VAL A 2 69.78 10.73 -43.67
CA VAL A 2 68.86 9.57 -43.48
C VAL A 2 67.94 9.77 -42.25
N VAL A 3 66.74 10.38 -42.42
CA VAL A 3 65.43 9.80 -42.80
C VAL A 3 64.68 9.10 -41.64
N GLY A 4 63.42 9.52 -41.46
CA GLY A 4 62.33 8.90 -40.69
C GLY A 4 61.65 9.96 -39.80
N VAL A 5 60.62 10.73 -40.20
CA VAL A 5 59.29 10.41 -40.75
C VAL A 5 58.56 9.31 -39.99
N VAL A 6 57.72 9.75 -39.04
CA VAL A 6 56.45 9.15 -38.57
C VAL A 6 55.66 10.36 -38.05
N ASP A 7 54.87 11.11 -38.84
CA ASP A 7 53.55 10.86 -39.43
C ASP A 7 52.55 10.01 -38.63
N ARG A 8 51.31 10.52 -38.60
CA ARG A 8 50.05 10.01 -38.05
C ARG A 8 49.82 10.25 -36.55
N GLY A 9 48.66 10.73 -36.13
CA GLY A 9 47.44 10.99 -36.88
C GLY A 9 46.30 11.28 -35.93
N GLU A 10 45.51 12.25 -36.34
CA GLU A 10 44.12 12.47 -35.96
C GLU A 10 43.30 11.17 -35.99
N GLN A 11 42.62 10.87 -34.87
CA GLN A 11 41.49 9.93 -34.72
C GLN A 11 40.62 10.55 -33.62
N VAL A 12 39.62 11.38 -33.93
CA VAL A 12 38.26 11.01 -34.36
C VAL A 12 37.81 9.65 -33.84
N GLY A 13 36.81 9.70 -32.96
CA GLY A 13 35.78 8.66 -32.88
C GLY A 13 36.11 7.40 -32.10
N GLN A 14 35.82 7.41 -30.80
CA GLN A 14 35.24 6.23 -30.16
C GLN A 14 34.29 6.67 -29.04
N ARG A 15 33.06 6.97 -29.44
CA ARG A 15 31.91 6.83 -28.54
C ARG A 15 31.80 5.34 -28.25
N SER A 16 32.20 4.94 -27.05
CA SER A 16 31.92 3.59 -26.54
C SER A 16 30.43 3.31 -26.69
N PRO A 17 30.04 2.14 -27.23
CA PRO A 17 28.65 1.82 -27.47
C PRO A 17 27.95 1.66 -26.12
N VAL A 18 26.84 2.39 -25.95
CA VAL A 18 25.83 2.12 -24.93
C VAL A 18 25.14 0.82 -25.33
N THR A 19 25.78 -0.31 -25.03
CA THR A 19 25.23 -1.65 -25.21
C THR A 19 25.09 -2.27 -23.84
N GLY A 20 23.85 -2.35 -23.38
CA GLY A 20 23.50 -2.99 -22.12
C GLY A 20 22.16 -2.52 -21.55
N LEU A 21 21.17 -2.20 -22.38
CA LEU A 21 19.78 -2.29 -21.93
C LEU A 21 19.51 -3.77 -21.66
N ALA A 22 19.68 -4.18 -20.40
CA ALA A 22 19.22 -5.46 -19.94
C ALA A 22 17.71 -5.52 -20.20
N ARG A 23 17.33 -6.22 -21.27
CA ARG A 23 15.96 -6.69 -21.48
C ARG A 23 15.51 -7.36 -20.18
N GLY A 24 14.37 -6.94 -19.65
CA GLY A 24 13.69 -7.54 -18.50
C GLY A 24 13.09 -8.92 -18.82
N ASP A 25 13.87 -9.78 -19.47
CA ASP A 25 13.56 -11.16 -19.84
C ASP A 25 14.42 -12.10 -19.00
N GLU A 26 14.17 -12.19 -17.69
CA GLU A 26 14.54 -13.40 -16.94
C GLU A 26 13.90 -13.45 -15.54
N LEU A 27 12.57 -13.56 -15.52
CA LEU A 27 11.87 -14.30 -14.49
C LEU A 27 10.74 -15.05 -15.19
N ARG A 28 11.01 -16.28 -15.65
CA ARG A 28 9.98 -17.23 -16.10
C ARG A 28 9.19 -17.74 -14.90
N GLY A 29 8.36 -16.86 -14.32
CA GLY A 29 7.00 -17.24 -13.97
C GLY A 29 6.14 -16.97 -15.20
N GLU A 30 5.12 -17.76 -15.46
CA GLU A 30 4.17 -17.45 -16.54
C GLU A 30 3.57 -16.07 -16.28
N ARG A 31 4.01 -15.06 -17.06
CA ARG A 31 3.56 -13.68 -16.91
C ARG A 31 2.21 -13.55 -17.59
N ILE A 32 1.15 -13.65 -16.81
CA ILE A 32 -0.25 -13.62 -17.28
C ILE A 32 -0.66 -12.22 -17.78
N ALA A 33 -0.08 -11.16 -17.24
CA ALA A 33 -0.31 -9.79 -17.68
C ALA A 33 0.93 -8.91 -17.46
N SER A 34 1.04 -7.80 -18.19
CA SER A 34 2.13 -6.83 -18.04
C SER A 34 1.66 -5.40 -18.24
N TRP A 35 2.35 -4.43 -17.63
CA TRP A 35 2.08 -3.01 -17.86
C TRP A 35 2.76 -2.55 -19.15
N ARG A 36 1.98 -2.05 -20.10
CA ARG A 36 2.47 -1.36 -21.29
C ARG A 36 2.53 0.13 -21.01
N HIS A 37 3.76 0.64 -20.87
CA HIS A 37 4.00 2.07 -20.73
C HIS A 37 3.92 2.77 -22.09
N SER A 38 3.29 3.95 -22.10
CA SER A 38 3.24 4.85 -23.25
C SER A 38 3.57 6.26 -22.80
N TRP A 39 4.18 7.05 -23.69
CA TRP A 39 4.48 8.46 -23.46
C TRP A 39 3.36 9.39 -23.95
N THR A 40 2.42 8.85 -24.72
CA THR A 40 1.32 9.59 -25.36
C THR A 40 -0.06 9.14 -24.88
N GLU A 41 -0.12 7.99 -24.21
CA GLU A 41 -1.35 7.38 -23.70
C GLU A 41 -1.14 6.92 -22.25
N PRO A 42 -2.21 6.75 -21.46
CA PRO A 42 -2.11 6.14 -20.14
C PRO A 42 -1.45 4.75 -20.19
N ALA A 43 -0.75 4.37 -19.12
CA ALA A 43 -0.24 3.02 -19.00
C ALA A 43 -1.42 2.03 -18.99
N ALA A 44 -1.33 0.98 -19.81
CA ALA A 44 -2.38 -0.02 -19.93
C ALA A 44 -1.89 -1.36 -19.38
N LEU A 45 -2.71 -2.04 -18.59
CA LEU A 45 -2.48 -3.43 -18.24
C LEU A 45 -2.88 -4.29 -19.45
N VAL A 46 -1.97 -5.10 -19.96
CA VAL A 46 -2.21 -5.95 -21.12
C VAL A 46 -2.03 -7.43 -20.78
N GLY A 47 -2.83 -8.30 -21.40
CA GLY A 47 -2.72 -9.75 -21.27
C GLY A 47 -1.51 -10.33 -22.01
N VAL A 48 -1.37 -11.66 -21.95
CA VAL A 48 -0.32 -12.41 -22.70
C VAL A 48 -0.36 -12.20 -24.21
N ASP A 49 -1.54 -11.87 -24.75
CA ASP A 49 -1.80 -11.57 -26.16
C ASP A 49 -1.51 -10.11 -26.52
N GLY A 50 -1.18 -9.28 -25.53
CA GLY A 50 -0.94 -7.84 -25.69
C GLY A 50 -2.22 -7.01 -25.81
N ALA A 51 -3.40 -7.61 -25.67
CA ALA A 51 -4.67 -6.89 -25.63
C ALA A 51 -4.86 -6.20 -24.27
N PRO A 52 -5.48 -5.00 -24.22
CA PRO A 52 -5.84 -4.37 -22.96
C PRO A 52 -6.74 -5.27 -22.12
N LEU A 53 -6.39 -5.42 -20.85
CA LEU A 53 -7.17 -6.17 -19.88
C LEU A 53 -8.11 -5.20 -19.15
N GLU A 54 -9.37 -5.16 -19.57
CA GLU A 54 -10.40 -4.34 -18.92
C GLU A 54 -10.85 -5.03 -17.62
N LEU A 55 -10.34 -4.54 -16.48
CA LEU A 55 -10.58 -5.14 -15.17
C LEU A 55 -11.74 -4.51 -14.39
N THR A 56 -12.28 -3.38 -14.83
CA THR A 56 -13.29 -2.62 -14.06
C THR A 56 -14.54 -3.47 -13.83
N ASP A 57 -15.16 -3.98 -14.89
CA ASP A 57 -16.38 -4.80 -14.79
C ASP A 57 -16.12 -6.12 -14.04
N LEU A 58 -14.91 -6.67 -14.21
CA LEU A 58 -14.44 -7.86 -13.50
C LEU A 58 -14.30 -7.61 -11.99
N ALA A 59 -13.79 -6.44 -11.60
CA ALA A 59 -13.65 -6.06 -10.20
C ALA A 59 -15.02 -5.88 -9.54
N GLU A 60 -15.97 -5.25 -10.23
CA GLU A 60 -17.35 -5.13 -9.73
C GLU A 60 -18.00 -6.50 -9.51
N MET A 61 -17.86 -7.44 -10.47
CA MET A 61 -18.35 -8.81 -10.31
C MET A 61 -17.62 -9.61 -9.22
N ALA A 62 -16.36 -9.31 -8.94
CA ALA A 62 -15.58 -10.05 -7.95
C ALA A 62 -15.92 -9.66 -6.50
N VAL A 63 -16.53 -8.50 -6.27
CA VAL A 63 -16.92 -8.02 -4.93
C VAL A 63 -18.22 -8.69 -4.45
N ASP A 64 -19.13 -9.05 -5.36
CA ASP A 64 -20.37 -9.76 -5.01
C ASP A 64 -20.15 -11.29 -4.97
N PRO A 65 -20.37 -11.96 -3.82
CA PRO A 65 -20.26 -13.41 -3.72
C PRO A 65 -21.11 -14.19 -4.72
N ALA A 66 -22.26 -13.65 -5.15
CA ALA A 66 -23.14 -14.29 -6.12
C ALA A 66 -22.57 -14.31 -7.54
N THR A 67 -21.72 -13.34 -7.90
CA THR A 67 -21.09 -13.22 -9.22
C THR A 67 -19.61 -13.63 -9.23
N LEU A 68 -19.07 -14.03 -8.08
CA LEU A 68 -17.66 -14.40 -7.94
C LEU A 68 -17.23 -15.53 -8.88
N ASP A 69 -18.05 -16.57 -9.04
CA ASP A 69 -17.72 -17.67 -9.95
C ASP A 69 -17.76 -17.25 -11.42
N GLN A 70 -18.62 -16.29 -11.77
CA GLN A 70 -18.65 -15.69 -13.09
C GLN A 70 -17.39 -14.83 -13.34
N ALA A 71 -16.97 -14.02 -12.35
CA ALA A 71 -15.73 -13.25 -12.43
C ALA A 71 -14.51 -14.15 -12.63
N ARG A 72 -14.44 -15.29 -11.92
CA ARG A 72 -13.37 -16.29 -12.10
C ARG A 72 -13.39 -16.91 -13.49
N ALA A 73 -14.56 -17.22 -14.03
CA ALA A 73 -14.69 -17.80 -15.37
C ALA A 73 -14.32 -16.80 -16.48
N GLU A 74 -14.62 -15.52 -16.30
CA GLU A 74 -14.18 -14.43 -17.21
C GLU A 74 -12.66 -14.26 -17.15
N LEU A 75 -12.07 -14.19 -15.95
CA LEU A 75 -10.61 -14.12 -15.78
C LEU A 75 -9.90 -15.32 -16.43
N ALA A 76 -10.41 -16.53 -16.24
CA ALA A 76 -9.86 -17.74 -16.86
C ALA A 76 -9.92 -17.68 -18.40
N ARG A 77 -10.99 -17.10 -18.99
CA ARG A 77 -11.08 -16.88 -20.45
C ARG A 77 -10.05 -15.88 -20.96
N SER A 78 -9.68 -14.90 -20.14
CA SER A 78 -8.59 -13.97 -20.43
C SER A 78 -7.20 -14.57 -20.18
N GLY A 79 -7.09 -15.89 -19.93
CA GLY A 79 -5.84 -16.57 -19.64
C GLY A 79 -5.32 -16.34 -18.21
N VAL A 80 -6.13 -15.70 -17.35
CA VAL A 80 -5.81 -15.47 -15.94
C VAL A 80 -6.33 -16.63 -15.11
N ASP A 81 -5.47 -17.60 -14.83
CA ASP A 81 -5.77 -18.65 -13.86
C ASP A 81 -5.51 -18.17 -12.43
N VAL A 82 -6.58 -17.70 -11.78
CA VAL A 82 -6.58 -17.31 -10.36
C VAL A 82 -6.25 -18.46 -9.40
N THR A 83 -6.38 -19.72 -9.82
CA THR A 83 -6.03 -20.90 -9.02
C THR A 83 -4.56 -21.29 -9.14
N ALA A 84 -3.93 -20.98 -10.28
CA ALA A 84 -2.48 -21.08 -10.48
C ALA A 84 -1.71 -19.90 -9.86
N GLY A 85 -2.41 -18.82 -9.53
CA GLY A 85 -1.87 -17.67 -8.81
C GLY A 85 -1.23 -18.08 -7.49
N ARG A 86 0.10 -18.07 -7.43
CA ARG A 86 0.81 -18.22 -6.16
C ARG A 86 0.57 -16.94 -5.35
N HIS A 87 -0.22 -17.01 -4.28
CA HIS A 87 -0.29 -15.93 -3.29
C HIS A 87 1.13 -15.62 -2.79
N VAL A 88 1.72 -14.52 -3.29
CA VAL A 88 3.06 -14.07 -2.92
C VAL A 88 3.05 -13.57 -1.47
N GLN A 89 1.91 -13.06 -1.00
CA GLN A 89 1.66 -12.71 0.39
C GLN A 89 0.25 -13.20 0.79
N GLN A 90 0.15 -13.93 1.91
CA GLN A 90 -1.12 -14.46 2.42
C GLN A 90 -1.94 -13.45 3.22
N ARG A 91 -1.36 -12.28 3.55
CA ARG A 91 -1.97 -11.21 4.35
C ARG A 91 -1.46 -9.88 3.82
N ALA A 92 -2.33 -8.87 3.67
CA ALA A 92 -1.82 -7.58 3.24
C ALA A 92 -0.88 -7.00 4.29
N THR A 93 0.15 -6.35 3.79
CA THR A 93 1.16 -5.63 4.55
C THR A 93 0.98 -4.14 4.30
N ALA A 94 1.76 -3.30 4.99
CA ALA A 94 1.82 -1.88 4.67
C ALA A 94 2.70 -1.57 3.44
N ASP A 95 2.97 -2.56 2.58
CA ASP A 95 3.75 -2.37 1.35
C ASP A 95 3.02 -1.36 0.45
N HIS A 96 3.77 -0.36 -0.03
CA HIS A 96 3.25 0.74 -0.85
C HIS A 96 2.11 1.55 -0.20
N ALA A 97 1.91 1.44 1.11
CA ALA A 97 0.89 2.20 1.81
C ALA A 97 1.30 3.66 1.98
N GLU A 98 0.40 4.58 1.64
CA GLU A 98 0.57 6.01 1.90
C GLU A 98 0.04 6.35 3.29
N ILE A 99 0.69 7.27 4.00
CA ILE A 99 0.24 7.76 5.30
C ILE A 99 -0.60 9.02 5.10
N TYR A 100 -1.90 8.96 5.38
CA TYR A 100 -2.80 10.11 5.20
C TYR A 100 -2.88 11.01 6.42
N ALA A 101 -2.99 10.42 7.61
CA ALA A 101 -3.19 11.18 8.83
C ALA A 101 -2.80 10.38 10.08
N GLY A 102 -2.80 11.06 11.23
CA GLY A 102 -2.50 10.41 12.50
C GLY A 102 -3.32 10.95 13.67
N ILE A 103 -3.49 10.12 14.68
CA ILE A 103 -4.08 10.51 15.97
C ILE A 103 -3.13 10.05 17.06
N VAL A 104 -2.60 10.98 17.86
CA VAL A 104 -1.71 10.62 18.96
C VAL A 104 -2.50 10.27 20.22
N ASN A 105 -1.95 9.36 21.02
CA ASN A 105 -2.48 8.98 22.34
C ASN A 105 -3.96 8.58 22.36
N LEU A 106 -4.41 7.79 21.40
CA LEU A 106 -5.63 6.98 21.54
C LEU A 106 -5.46 5.94 22.63
N MET A 107 -6.58 5.44 23.13
CA MET A 107 -6.63 4.32 24.05
C MET A 107 -7.06 3.07 23.30
N VAL A 108 -6.16 2.11 23.17
CA VAL A 108 -6.40 0.79 22.55
C VAL A 108 -6.01 -0.29 23.54
N ALA A 109 -6.91 -1.25 23.81
CA ALA A 109 -6.70 -2.27 24.84
C ALA A 109 -6.19 -1.70 26.19
N LYS A 110 -6.75 -0.56 26.61
CA LYS A 110 -6.37 0.21 27.83
C LYS A 110 -4.93 0.75 27.84
N ARG A 111 -4.23 0.75 26.71
CA ARG A 111 -2.88 1.33 26.54
C ARG A 111 -2.94 2.57 25.66
N ARG A 112 -1.99 3.49 25.86
CA ARG A 112 -1.81 4.65 24.99
C ARG A 112 -1.14 4.22 23.69
N THR A 113 -1.75 4.60 22.59
CA THR A 113 -1.37 4.16 21.25
C THR A 113 -1.56 5.34 20.30
N ASP A 114 -0.55 5.60 19.50
CA ASP A 114 -0.66 6.48 18.35
C ASP A 114 -1.23 5.67 17.19
N LEU A 115 -2.14 6.26 16.43
CA LEU A 115 -2.75 5.65 15.25
C LEU A 115 -2.31 6.42 14.01
N LEU A 116 -1.90 5.69 12.98
CA LEU A 116 -1.71 6.18 11.63
C LEU A 116 -2.81 5.60 10.75
N VAL A 117 -3.44 6.46 9.94
CA VAL A 117 -4.42 6.05 8.93
C VAL A 117 -3.70 5.98 7.60
N LEU A 118 -3.66 4.79 7.02
CA LEU A 118 -2.97 4.49 5.77
C LEU A 118 -3.98 4.31 4.63
N SER A 119 -3.46 4.27 3.41
CA SER A 119 -4.27 3.98 2.21
C SER A 119 -4.90 2.59 2.22
N ASN A 120 -4.23 1.60 2.82
CA ASN A 120 -4.66 0.20 2.84
C ASN A 120 -4.94 -0.36 4.25
N GLY A 121 -4.87 0.46 5.29
CA GLY A 121 -5.16 -0.01 6.64
C GLY A 121 -4.89 0.99 7.75
N LEU A 122 -4.83 0.46 8.97
CA LEU A 122 -4.56 1.19 10.19
C LEU A 122 -3.25 0.69 10.79
N LEU A 123 -2.40 1.60 11.25
CA LEU A 123 -1.16 1.25 11.94
C LEU A 123 -1.16 1.79 13.36
N LEU A 124 -1.18 0.87 14.32
CA LEU A 124 -1.12 1.13 15.75
C LEU A 124 0.34 1.15 16.21
N VAL A 125 0.76 2.25 16.79
CA VAL A 125 2.13 2.46 17.30
C VAL A 125 2.08 2.72 18.79
N PRO A 126 2.91 2.07 19.63
CA PRO A 126 2.95 2.37 21.05
C PRO A 126 3.16 3.87 21.31
N GLY A 127 2.24 4.45 22.09
CA GLY A 127 2.29 5.85 22.47
C GLY A 127 3.42 6.12 23.47
N VAL A 128 3.74 7.40 23.69
CA VAL A 128 4.72 7.81 24.72
C VAL A 128 4.01 8.30 25.99
N PRO A 129 4.73 8.34 27.13
CA PRO A 129 4.17 8.88 28.36
C PRO A 129 3.65 10.31 28.21
N ARG A 130 2.62 10.66 28.98
CA ARG A 130 1.91 11.95 28.96
C ARG A 130 2.84 13.17 28.99
N LEU A 131 3.91 13.13 29.77
CA LEU A 131 4.85 14.25 29.90
C LEU A 131 5.61 14.56 28.60
N LYS A 132 5.50 13.71 27.57
CA LYS A 132 6.18 13.84 26.27
C LYS A 132 5.22 14.09 25.10
N MET A 133 4.03 14.66 25.35
CA MET A 133 3.03 15.01 24.31
C MET A 133 3.62 15.75 23.10
N ARG A 134 4.41 16.81 23.32
CA ARG A 134 5.02 17.60 22.23
C ARG A 134 5.97 16.75 21.38
N THR A 135 6.60 15.76 21.99
CA THR A 135 7.44 14.79 21.28
C THR A 135 6.59 13.83 20.45
N SER A 136 5.41 13.40 20.93
CA SER A 136 4.46 12.59 20.15
C SER A 136 4.06 13.27 18.85
N LEU A 137 3.61 14.53 18.93
CA LEU A 137 3.14 15.29 17.77
C LEU A 137 4.25 15.49 16.74
N ARG A 138 5.44 15.88 17.19
CA ARG A 138 6.60 16.04 16.30
C ARG A 138 6.95 14.74 15.59
N ARG A 139 7.00 13.63 16.34
CA ARG A 139 7.28 12.31 15.78
C ARG A 139 6.19 11.88 14.80
N MET A 140 4.92 12.17 15.10
CA MET A 140 3.81 11.86 14.22
C MET A 140 3.92 12.62 12.90
N ALA A 141 4.16 13.94 12.96
CA ALA A 141 4.37 14.76 11.78
C ALA A 141 5.55 14.26 10.93
N GLN A 142 6.68 13.93 11.57
CA GLN A 142 7.85 13.37 10.87
C GLN A 142 7.54 12.04 10.17
N ARG A 143 6.73 11.17 10.78
CA ARG A 143 6.33 9.90 10.15
C ARG A 143 5.48 10.12 8.93
N ILE A 144 4.47 10.99 9.04
CA ILE A 144 3.59 11.37 7.92
C ILE A 144 4.44 11.94 6.78
N GLU A 145 5.38 12.84 7.09
CA GLU A 145 6.28 13.44 6.09
C GLU A 145 7.24 12.44 5.45
N SER A 146 7.78 11.48 6.22
CA SER A 146 8.70 10.47 5.70
C SER A 146 8.05 9.45 4.76
N GLY A 147 6.75 9.19 4.92
CA GLY A 147 5.98 8.29 4.07
C GLY A 147 6.31 6.80 4.18
N ASP A 148 7.25 6.37 5.03
CA ASP A 148 7.68 4.97 5.10
C ASP A 148 6.80 4.12 6.02
N ALA A 149 5.58 3.82 5.55
CA ALA A 149 4.61 3.01 6.29
C ALA A 149 5.10 1.57 6.51
N GLN A 150 5.85 1.01 5.57
CA GLN A 150 6.34 -0.37 5.61
C GLN A 150 7.38 -0.58 6.71
N ALA A 151 8.39 0.31 6.81
CA ALA A 151 9.36 0.24 7.89
C ALA A 151 8.71 0.42 9.26
N LEU A 152 7.69 1.28 9.35
CA LEU A 152 6.93 1.43 10.58
C LEU A 152 6.11 0.17 10.91
N ALA A 153 5.44 -0.47 9.95
CA ALA A 153 4.65 -1.67 10.19
C ALA A 153 5.49 -2.88 10.63
N THR A 154 6.75 -2.95 10.19
CA THR A 154 7.71 -4.01 10.56
C THR A 154 8.46 -3.75 11.86
N THR A 155 8.33 -2.55 12.43
CA THR A 155 8.98 -2.20 13.70
C THR A 155 8.31 -2.94 14.87
N ASP A 156 9.12 -3.55 15.74
CA ASP A 156 8.66 -4.27 16.93
C ASP A 156 7.69 -3.46 17.79
N GLY A 157 6.57 -4.08 18.15
CA GLY A 157 5.53 -3.49 18.98
C GLY A 157 4.50 -2.66 18.21
N ASN A 158 4.75 -2.35 16.94
CA ASN A 158 3.72 -1.79 16.06
C ASN A 158 2.80 -2.89 15.56
N ARG A 159 1.54 -2.54 15.30
CA ARG A 159 0.55 -3.47 14.78
C ARG A 159 -0.17 -2.83 13.60
N PHE A 160 0.00 -3.45 12.44
CA PHE A 160 -0.78 -3.15 11.25
C PHE A 160 -2.09 -3.95 11.28
N ILE A 161 -3.19 -3.29 10.95
CA ILE A 161 -4.52 -3.87 10.76
C ILE A 161 -4.96 -3.44 9.36
N PRO A 162 -4.89 -4.32 8.36
CA PRO A 162 -5.29 -3.96 7.02
C PRO A 162 -6.81 -3.80 6.95
N TYR A 163 -7.31 -2.98 6.01
CA TYR A 163 -8.75 -2.75 5.89
C TYR A 163 -9.52 -4.01 5.51
N GLU A 164 -8.94 -4.89 4.69
CA GLU A 164 -9.61 -6.16 4.34
C GLU A 164 -9.70 -7.14 5.49
N GLU A 165 -9.00 -6.91 6.62
CA GLU A 165 -9.19 -7.71 7.82
C GLU A 165 -10.40 -7.23 8.65
N ILE A 166 -10.92 -6.01 8.41
CA ILE A 166 -12.01 -5.43 9.18
C ILE A 166 -13.35 -5.83 8.55
N VAL A 167 -14.12 -6.66 9.26
CA VAL A 167 -15.46 -7.10 8.84
C VAL A 167 -16.53 -6.07 9.19
N ALA A 168 -16.35 -5.37 10.32
CA ALA A 168 -17.30 -4.35 10.74
C ALA A 168 -16.59 -3.25 11.52
N ALA A 169 -16.93 -2.00 11.23
CA ALA A 169 -16.51 -0.85 12.03
C ALA A 169 -17.74 -0.06 12.50
N GLU A 170 -17.91 0.05 13.81
CA GLU A 170 -19.05 0.74 14.40
C GLU A 170 -18.62 1.87 15.34
N ARG A 171 -19.34 3.00 15.28
CA ARG A 171 -19.17 4.08 16.25
C ARG A 171 -19.98 3.78 17.50
N LEU A 172 -19.34 3.15 18.48
CA LEU A 172 -19.91 2.79 19.77
C LEU A 172 -20.34 3.99 20.62
N ARG A 173 -19.62 5.12 20.52
CA ARG A 173 -19.94 6.33 21.29
C ARG A 173 -19.52 7.59 20.54
N ARG A 174 -20.35 8.63 20.59
CA ARG A 174 -20.09 9.93 19.94
C ARG A 174 -19.15 10.84 20.73
N PHE A 175 -19.26 10.90 22.07
CA PHE A 175 -18.40 11.75 22.89
C PHE A 175 -18.11 11.17 24.29
N PRO A 176 -16.83 10.97 24.68
CA PRO A 176 -15.67 10.93 23.79
C PRO A 176 -15.85 9.85 22.72
N VAL A 177 -15.29 10.08 21.54
CA VAL A 177 -15.45 9.18 20.39
C VAL A 177 -14.88 7.79 20.73
N LYS A 178 -15.66 6.75 20.42
CA LYS A 178 -15.26 5.36 20.53
C LYS A 178 -15.69 4.61 19.28
N TYR A 179 -14.76 3.88 18.68
CA TYR A 179 -15.01 2.93 17.61
C TYR A 179 -14.74 1.50 18.09
N GLY A 180 -15.55 0.57 17.62
CA GLY A 180 -15.32 -0.87 17.72
C GLY A 180 -15.06 -1.43 16.33
N LEU A 181 -13.98 -2.17 16.18
CA LEU A 181 -13.65 -2.91 14.96
C LEU A 181 -13.80 -4.39 15.25
N THR A 182 -14.46 -5.13 14.38
CA THR A 182 -14.49 -6.59 14.39
C THR A 182 -13.66 -7.09 13.21
N LEU A 183 -12.65 -7.91 13.50
CA LEU A 183 -11.76 -8.46 12.49
C LEU A 183 -12.29 -9.81 11.96
N HIS A 184 -11.82 -10.26 10.79
CA HIS A 184 -12.14 -11.57 10.21
C HIS A 184 -11.76 -12.74 11.14
N SER A 185 -10.76 -12.55 12.00
CA SER A 185 -10.37 -13.50 13.05
C SER A 185 -11.38 -13.60 14.20
N GLY A 186 -12.38 -12.72 14.26
CA GLY A 186 -13.30 -12.54 15.39
C GLY A 186 -12.76 -11.66 16.51
N GLU A 187 -11.51 -11.19 16.42
CA GLU A 187 -10.94 -10.26 17.38
C GLU A 187 -11.68 -8.91 17.34
N LYS A 188 -11.90 -8.33 18.53
CA LYS A 188 -12.48 -6.98 18.67
C LYS A 188 -11.41 -5.98 19.09
N VAL A 189 -11.23 -4.94 18.28
CA VAL A 189 -10.30 -3.84 18.57
C VAL A 189 -11.11 -2.59 18.89
N GLU A 190 -10.93 -2.04 20.09
CA GLU A 190 -11.56 -0.79 20.49
C GLU A 190 -10.59 0.39 20.33
N LEU A 191 -10.99 1.38 19.55
CA LEU A 191 -10.29 2.65 19.41
C LEU A 191 -11.06 3.71 20.20
N ARG A 192 -10.49 4.19 21.31
CA ARG A 192 -11.14 5.19 22.16
C ARG A 192 -10.32 6.46 22.22
N ARG A 193 -10.96 7.60 21.94
CA ARG A 193 -10.35 8.91 22.15
C ARG A 193 -10.21 9.18 23.66
N GLY A 194 -8.98 9.46 24.09
CA GLY A 194 -8.69 9.97 25.42
C GLY A 194 -8.83 11.48 25.48
N GLY A 195 -8.86 12.05 26.68
CA GLY A 195 -8.87 13.52 26.85
C GLY A 195 -7.58 14.21 26.37
N GLU A 196 -6.53 13.43 26.14
CA GLU A 196 -5.19 13.89 25.69
C GLU A 196 -4.93 13.52 24.22
N SER A 197 -5.93 12.99 23.51
CA SER A 197 -5.76 12.61 22.12
C SER A 197 -5.83 13.82 21.21
N GLU A 198 -4.89 13.91 20.29
CA GLU A 198 -4.73 15.05 19.39
C GLU A 198 -4.59 14.56 17.95
N ASP A 199 -5.18 15.31 17.04
CA ASP A 199 -5.27 14.97 15.63
C ASP A 199 -4.11 15.62 14.86
N VAL A 200 -3.52 14.89 13.92
CA VAL A 200 -2.52 15.40 12.98
C VAL A 200 -3.05 15.15 11.57
N ALA A 201 -3.06 16.19 10.72
CA ALA A 201 -3.66 16.17 9.39
C ALA A 201 -5.12 15.66 9.41
N ASP A 202 -5.94 16.23 10.31
CA ASP A 202 -7.37 15.91 10.45
C ASP A 202 -7.66 14.41 10.71
N GLY A 203 -6.76 13.73 11.43
CA GLY A 203 -6.80 12.28 11.67
C GLY A 203 -8.15 11.70 12.09
N GLN A 204 -8.89 12.37 12.96
CA GLN A 204 -10.23 11.93 13.35
C GLN A 204 -11.23 11.87 12.17
N GLN A 205 -11.20 12.87 11.28
CA GLN A 205 -12.08 12.91 10.11
C GLN A 205 -11.64 11.88 9.07
N VAL A 206 -10.33 11.75 8.84
CA VAL A 206 -9.78 10.76 7.91
C VAL A 206 -10.08 9.33 8.38
N LEU A 207 -9.94 9.05 9.68
CA LEU A 207 -10.33 7.77 10.27
C LEU A 207 -11.82 7.49 10.09
N GLU A 208 -12.70 8.46 10.38
CA GLU A 208 -14.14 8.27 10.22
C GLU A 208 -14.51 7.92 8.78
N ARG A 209 -13.92 8.60 7.80
CA ARG A 209 -14.13 8.31 6.37
C ARG A 209 -13.63 6.92 5.99
N ALA A 210 -12.42 6.55 6.45
CA ALA A 210 -11.85 5.23 6.18
C ALA A 210 -12.71 4.10 6.79
N LEU A 211 -13.19 4.25 8.02
CA LEU A 211 -14.05 3.23 8.64
C LEU A 211 -15.43 3.14 7.95
N GLN A 212 -15.96 4.27 7.47
CA GLN A 212 -17.20 4.29 6.69
C GLN A 212 -17.05 3.60 5.33
N SER A 213 -15.91 3.73 4.66
CA SER A 213 -15.70 3.08 3.37
C SER A 213 -15.58 1.57 3.48
N VAL A 214 -15.08 1.04 4.61
CA VAL A 214 -14.93 -0.40 4.83
C VAL A 214 -16.23 -1.08 5.29
N THR A 215 -17.22 -0.30 5.79
CA THR A 215 -18.48 -0.87 6.31
C THR A 215 -19.66 -0.71 5.33
N ARG A 216 -19.45 -0.03 4.19
CA ARG A 216 -20.46 0.07 3.13
C ARG A 216 -20.29 -1.10 2.16
N ASP A 217 -20.98 -2.19 2.49
CA ASP A 217 -21.54 -3.11 1.49
C ASP A 217 -22.92 -2.59 1.05
#